data_AF-A0A3D6EVZ7-F1
#
_entry.id   AF-A0A3D6EVZ7-F1
#
_cell.length_a   1.000
_cell.length_b   1.000
_cell.length_c   1.000
_cell.angle_alpha   90.00
_cell.angle_beta   90.00
_cell.angle_gamma   90.00
#
_symmetry.space_group_name_H-M   'P 1'
#
loop_
_entity.id
_entity.type
_entity.pdbx_description
1 polymer ?
#
loop_
_entity_poly.entity_id
_entity_poly.type
_entity_poly.pdbx_seq_one_letter_code
_entity_poly.pdbx_strand_id
1 'polypeptide(L)'
;MASDGFIRQWFLSHGPRRKGYAERFVSHEPWRLDSLRYEYFSNSNLLRKVTDLVADQTPGHFKDTSITADDYAYDVGGNIVKDNNRRMHQTGGGNGAVYNILDKPDSIVIADKSTTRYEYDAAGNLLRKKISGQEGGQTVQKEYVYIAGFVYLNDTLQYSLMEEGCVRRVMRRSFQTGEMYEAFDYQYYVKDRQGNIRTVLTEGRRQGHVVLPGDYGTVQ
;
A
#
# COMPACT_ATOMS: atom_id res chain seq x y z
N MET A 1 3.79 -65.31 -53.74
CA MET A 1 2.36 -64.89 -53.68
C MET A 1 2.07 -64.41 -52.28
N ALA A 2 2.02 -63.10 -52.07
CA ALA A 2 1.43 -62.47 -50.89
C ALA A 2 0.98 -61.07 -51.33
N SER A 3 -0.28 -60.74 -51.07
CA SER A 3 -0.96 -59.52 -51.45
C SER A 3 -1.18 -58.61 -50.24
N ASP A 4 -1.21 -57.32 -50.55
CA ASP A 4 -1.21 -56.14 -49.70
C ASP A 4 -2.64 -55.67 -49.32
N GLY A 5 -2.76 -54.83 -48.28
CA GLY A 5 -3.83 -53.81 -48.19
C GLY A 5 -5.02 -53.97 -47.20
N PHE A 6 -4.97 -53.19 -46.12
CA PHE A 6 -5.92 -52.11 -45.71
C PHE A 6 -7.43 -52.36 -45.33
N ILE A 7 -7.86 -51.63 -44.28
CA ILE A 7 -9.20 -51.02 -43.97
C ILE A 7 -10.10 -51.64 -42.86
N ARG A 8 -10.63 -50.70 -42.05
CA ARG A 8 -11.51 -50.67 -40.86
C ARG A 8 -12.95 -51.18 -41.09
N GLN A 9 -13.65 -51.59 -40.02
CA GLN A 9 -15.10 -51.45 -39.67
C GLN A 9 -15.34 -52.30 -38.37
N TRP A 10 -16.29 -52.12 -37.44
CA TRP A 10 -17.55 -51.36 -37.33
C TRP A 10 -18.01 -51.32 -35.85
N PHE A 11 -18.85 -50.33 -35.50
CA PHE A 11 -19.52 -50.14 -34.21
C PHE A 11 -20.64 -51.15 -33.94
N LEU A 12 -20.92 -51.51 -32.68
CA LEU A 12 -22.26 -51.76 -32.10
C LEU A 12 -22.14 -51.87 -30.56
N SER A 13 -23.16 -51.61 -29.76
CA SER A 13 -23.73 -50.32 -29.39
C SER A 13 -24.49 -50.50 -28.06
N HIS A 14 -24.59 -49.44 -27.25
CA HIS A 14 -25.53 -49.22 -26.12
C HIS A 14 -25.29 -49.89 -24.75
N GLY A 15 -24.66 -49.13 -23.85
CA GLY A 15 -24.93 -49.13 -22.41
C GLY A 15 -24.61 -47.75 -21.82
N PRO A 16 -25.49 -47.10 -21.04
CA PRO A 16 -25.25 -45.76 -20.55
C PRO A 16 -24.19 -45.78 -19.44
N ARG A 17 -22.95 -45.42 -19.79
CA ARG A 17 -21.92 -45.16 -18.78
C ARG A 17 -22.16 -43.78 -18.20
N ARG A 18 -22.66 -43.75 -16.95
CA ARG A 18 -22.74 -42.54 -16.12
C ARG A 18 -21.42 -41.77 -16.22
N LYS A 19 -21.46 -40.55 -16.75
CA LYS A 19 -20.35 -39.58 -16.67
C LYS A 19 -20.15 -39.23 -15.20
N GLY A 20 -19.26 -39.95 -14.53
CA GLY A 20 -18.65 -39.46 -13.30
C GLY A 20 -17.71 -38.33 -13.69
N TYR A 21 -18.05 -37.10 -13.31
CA TYR A 21 -17.11 -36.00 -13.32
C TYR A 21 -16.02 -36.35 -12.31
N ALA A 22 -14.81 -36.64 -12.79
CA ALA A 22 -13.65 -36.51 -11.94
C ALA A 22 -13.46 -35.00 -11.76
N GLU A 23 -13.93 -34.45 -10.63
CA GLU A 23 -13.47 -33.15 -10.18
C GLU A 23 -11.95 -33.28 -10.04
N ARG A 24 -11.23 -32.68 -11.01
CA ARG A 24 -9.80 -32.48 -10.90
C ARG A 24 -9.62 -31.54 -9.71
N PHE A 25 -9.36 -32.11 -8.54
CA PHE A 25 -8.77 -31.37 -7.43
C PHE A 25 -7.47 -30.76 -7.98
N VAL A 26 -7.55 -29.51 -8.42
CA VAL A 26 -6.34 -28.71 -8.60
C VAL A 26 -5.82 -28.58 -7.18
N SER A 27 -4.74 -29.30 -6.86
CA SER A 27 -3.97 -29.00 -5.67
C SER A 27 -3.57 -27.53 -5.80
N HIS A 28 -4.27 -26.67 -5.08
CA HIS A 28 -3.75 -25.37 -4.77
C HIS A 28 -2.73 -25.67 -3.69
N GLU A 29 -1.50 -25.95 -4.11
CA GLU A 29 -0.39 -25.93 -3.16
C GLU A 29 -0.47 -24.59 -2.43
N PRO A 30 -0.54 -24.59 -1.09
CA PRO A 30 -0.55 -23.35 -0.34
C PRO A 30 0.72 -22.59 -0.73
N TRP A 31 0.52 -21.39 -1.26
CA TRP A 31 1.63 -20.51 -1.59
C TRP A 31 2.36 -20.23 -0.29
N ARG A 32 3.64 -20.62 -0.23
CA ARG A 32 4.49 -20.18 0.88
C ARG A 32 4.68 -18.69 0.70
N LEU A 33 4.08 -17.93 1.60
CA LEU A 33 4.24 -16.48 1.68
C LEU A 33 5.23 -16.18 2.80
N ASP A 34 6.16 -15.28 2.55
CA ASP A 34 7.08 -14.67 3.52
C ASP A 34 7.80 -15.71 4.42
N SER A 35 8.89 -16.30 3.93
CA SER A 35 9.73 -17.20 4.73
C SER A 35 10.94 -16.46 5.29
N LEU A 36 10.70 -15.57 6.24
CA LEU A 36 11.68 -14.59 6.70
C LEU A 36 12.68 -15.17 7.70
N ARG A 37 13.98 -15.01 7.41
CA ARG A 37 15.10 -15.25 8.33
C ARG A 37 15.68 -13.93 8.80
N TYR A 38 15.74 -13.75 10.11
CA TYR A 38 16.27 -12.55 10.77
C TYR A 38 17.69 -12.81 11.27
N GLU A 39 18.59 -11.89 10.97
CA GLU A 39 19.96 -11.91 11.46
C GLU A 39 20.26 -10.63 12.21
N TYR A 40 20.96 -10.72 13.34
CA TYR A 40 21.31 -9.60 14.19
C TYR A 40 22.81 -9.37 14.17
N PHE A 41 23.24 -8.18 14.60
CA PHE A 41 24.64 -7.95 14.92
C PHE A 41 25.08 -8.81 16.12
N SER A 42 26.37 -9.17 16.16
CA SER A 42 26.90 -10.01 17.24
C SER A 42 26.68 -9.35 18.61
N ASN A 43 26.16 -10.13 19.58
CA ASN A 43 25.86 -9.67 20.93
C ASN A 43 24.98 -8.42 20.99
N SER A 44 24.03 -8.28 20.06
CA SER A 44 23.17 -7.11 19.93
C SER A 44 21.73 -7.50 19.63
N ASN A 45 20.79 -6.59 19.92
CA ASN A 45 19.40 -6.65 19.49
C ASN A 45 19.14 -5.83 18.21
N LEU A 46 20.18 -5.26 17.59
CA LEU A 46 20.07 -4.54 16.33
C LEU A 46 19.95 -5.53 15.16
N LEU A 47 18.88 -5.39 14.40
CA LEU A 47 18.60 -6.21 13.22
C LEU A 47 19.59 -5.87 12.12
N ARG A 48 20.26 -6.86 11.55
CA ARG A 48 21.29 -6.67 10.52
C ARG A 48 20.76 -6.98 9.13
N LYS A 49 19.98 -8.06 9.00
CA LYS A 49 19.48 -8.55 7.71
C LYS A 49 18.14 -9.27 7.88
N VAL A 50 17.27 -9.14 6.89
CA VAL A 50 16.07 -9.98 6.76
C VAL A 50 16.08 -10.61 5.39
N THR A 51 16.27 -11.93 5.34
CA THR A 51 16.28 -12.69 4.09
C THR A 51 14.96 -13.41 3.91
N ASP A 52 14.34 -13.27 2.74
CA ASP A 52 13.20 -14.13 2.37
C ASP A 52 13.72 -15.38 1.67
N LEU A 53 13.44 -16.55 2.25
CA LEU A 53 13.85 -17.84 1.71
C LEU A 53 12.93 -18.32 0.58
N VAL A 54 11.83 -17.61 0.33
CA VAL A 54 10.93 -17.84 -0.80
C VAL A 54 10.95 -16.59 -1.67
N ALA A 55 11.27 -16.76 -2.96
CA ALA A 55 11.34 -15.62 -3.87
C ALA A 55 10.00 -14.89 -3.98
N ASP A 56 10.05 -13.55 -3.93
CA ASP A 56 8.89 -12.66 -4.01
C ASP A 56 8.13 -12.87 -5.33
N GLN A 57 6.85 -13.23 -5.23
CA GLN A 57 5.98 -13.49 -6.38
C GLN A 57 4.90 -12.40 -6.56
N THR A 58 4.75 -11.43 -5.64
CA THR A 58 3.57 -10.54 -5.67
C THR A 58 3.83 -9.12 -5.12
N PRO A 59 3.39 -8.06 -5.83
CA PRO A 59 3.47 -6.70 -5.30
C PRO A 59 2.70 -6.53 -3.97
N GLY A 60 3.34 -5.95 -2.96
CA GLY A 60 2.71 -5.64 -1.66
C GLY A 60 3.23 -6.45 -0.48
N HIS A 61 4.11 -7.43 -0.72
CA HIS A 61 4.76 -8.22 0.32
C HIS A 61 6.16 -7.69 0.67
N PHE A 62 6.83 -8.34 1.62
CA PHE A 62 8.21 -8.03 1.96
C PHE A 62 9.09 -8.23 0.73
N LYS A 63 9.95 -7.25 0.46
CA LYS A 63 10.89 -7.30 -0.66
C LYS A 63 12.30 -7.40 -0.12
N ASP A 64 12.79 -8.63 -0.07
CA ASP A 64 14.20 -8.88 0.15
C ASP A 64 14.97 -8.38 -1.08
N THR A 65 15.81 -7.37 -0.88
CA THR A 65 16.69 -6.94 -1.96
C THR A 65 17.80 -7.97 -2.17
N SER A 66 18.18 -8.25 -3.42
CA SER A 66 19.29 -9.16 -3.73
C SER A 66 20.68 -8.61 -3.31
N ILE A 67 20.71 -7.61 -2.44
CA ILE A 67 21.91 -7.00 -1.89
C ILE A 67 22.52 -7.97 -0.87
N THR A 68 23.77 -8.35 -1.08
CA THR A 68 24.47 -9.30 -0.22
C THR A 68 24.91 -8.67 1.11
N ALA A 69 25.10 -7.35 1.14
CA ALA A 69 25.45 -6.58 2.33
C ALA A 69 24.35 -6.60 3.41
N ASP A 70 24.64 -5.96 4.55
CA ASP A 70 23.65 -5.74 5.61
C ASP A 70 22.51 -4.84 5.10
N ASP A 71 21.28 -5.18 5.48
CA ASP A 71 20.10 -4.41 5.07
C ASP A 71 19.95 -3.15 5.89
N TYR A 72 20.30 -3.25 7.18
CA TYR A 72 20.08 -2.20 8.15
C TYR A 72 21.41 -1.64 8.66
N ALA A 73 21.45 -0.32 8.83
CA ALA A 73 22.52 0.36 9.54
C ALA A 73 21.93 1.34 10.54
N TYR A 74 22.68 1.61 11.60
CA TYR A 74 22.24 2.42 12.74
C TYR A 74 23.21 3.55 13.02
N ASP A 75 22.70 4.66 13.54
CA ASP A 75 23.54 5.66 14.20
C ASP A 75 23.92 5.23 15.63
N VAL A 76 24.68 6.07 16.32
CA VAL A 76 25.12 5.81 17.71
C VAL A 76 23.94 5.78 18.70
N GLY A 77 22.84 6.46 18.39
CA GLY A 77 21.61 6.46 19.20
C GLY A 77 20.75 5.21 18.98
N GLY A 78 21.07 4.40 17.97
CA GLY A 78 20.31 3.21 17.62
C GLY A 78 19.17 3.48 16.64
N ASN A 79 19.12 4.65 16.00
CA ASN A 79 18.16 4.91 14.94
C ASN A 79 18.57 4.25 13.63
N ILE A 80 17.60 3.78 12.86
CA ILE A 80 17.84 3.19 11.54
C ILE A 80 18.22 4.30 10.56
N VAL A 81 19.48 4.34 10.13
CA VAL A 81 19.98 5.28 9.11
C VAL A 81 19.99 4.68 7.70
N LYS A 82 19.82 3.36 7.59
CA LYS A 82 19.72 2.64 6.32
C LYS A 82 18.76 1.46 6.43
N ASP A 83 17.95 1.26 5.39
CA ASP A 83 17.12 0.07 5.20
C ASP A 83 17.07 -0.25 3.70
N ASN A 84 17.86 -1.23 3.27
CA ASN A 84 17.96 -1.60 1.85
C ASN A 84 16.68 -2.22 1.31
N ASN A 85 15.93 -2.96 2.13
CA ASN A 85 14.67 -3.59 1.73
C ASN A 85 13.58 -2.55 1.42
N ARG A 86 13.64 -1.39 2.09
CA ARG A 86 12.80 -0.22 1.80
C ARG A 86 13.45 0.78 0.86
N ARG A 87 14.66 0.50 0.36
CA ARG A 87 15.49 1.40 -0.46
C ARG A 87 15.78 2.73 0.24
N MET A 88 15.78 2.74 1.57
CA MET A 88 16.10 3.88 2.40
C MET A 88 17.62 4.04 2.49
N HIS A 89 18.23 4.46 1.39
CA HIS A 89 19.65 4.74 1.25
C HIS A 89 19.83 5.81 0.15
N GLN A 90 21.01 6.43 0.08
CA GLN A 90 21.37 7.26 -1.07
C GLN A 90 21.54 6.39 -2.32
N THR A 91 21.37 6.92 -3.53
CA THR A 91 21.67 6.19 -4.78
C THR A 91 23.11 5.63 -4.81
N GLY A 92 24.07 6.30 -4.13
CA GLY A 92 25.44 5.83 -3.95
C GLY A 92 25.66 4.84 -2.78
N GLY A 93 24.61 4.34 -2.13
CA GLY A 93 24.70 3.37 -1.03
C GLY A 93 24.97 3.95 0.36
N GLY A 94 25.01 5.28 0.50
CA GLY A 94 25.12 5.98 1.79
C GLY A 94 23.84 5.92 2.64
N ASN A 95 23.89 6.48 3.84
CA ASN A 95 22.74 6.53 4.76
C ASN A 95 21.56 7.29 4.14
N GLY A 96 20.37 6.69 4.25
CA GLY A 96 19.13 7.25 3.73
C GLY A 96 18.40 8.15 4.73
N ALA A 97 18.63 7.98 6.03
CA ALA A 97 18.01 8.81 7.06
C ALA A 97 19.03 9.61 7.86
N VAL A 98 18.65 10.84 8.22
CA VAL A 98 19.37 11.74 9.11
C VAL A 98 18.42 12.17 10.21
N TYR A 99 18.91 12.22 11.44
CA TYR A 99 18.15 12.58 12.64
C TYR A 99 18.67 13.90 13.23
N ASN A 100 17.77 14.67 13.83
CA ASN A 100 18.12 15.91 14.52
C ASN A 100 18.46 15.66 16.00
N ILE A 101 18.78 16.73 16.73
CA ILE A 101 19.12 16.67 18.15
C ILE A 101 17.98 16.19 19.07
N LEU A 102 16.74 16.16 18.57
CA LEU A 102 15.57 15.63 19.27
C LEU A 102 15.29 14.16 18.93
N ASP A 103 16.23 13.51 18.24
CA ASP A 103 16.11 12.12 17.77
C ASP A 103 14.95 11.92 16.78
N LYS A 104 14.54 12.99 16.09
CA LYS A 104 13.48 12.97 15.07
C LYS A 104 14.09 12.98 13.67
N PRO A 105 13.45 12.32 12.67
CA PRO A 105 13.94 12.35 11.30
C PRO A 105 14.01 13.78 10.77
N ASP A 106 15.19 14.25 10.40
CA ASP A 106 15.39 15.50 9.67
C ASP A 106 15.15 15.28 8.17
N SER A 107 15.74 14.22 7.62
CA SER A 107 15.54 13.84 6.23
C SER A 107 15.56 12.33 6.02
N ILE A 108 14.80 11.89 5.03
CA ILE A 108 14.71 10.49 4.60
C ILE A 108 14.75 10.44 3.07
N VAL A 109 15.68 9.67 2.52
CA VAL A 109 15.85 9.40 1.10
C VAL A 109 15.39 7.98 0.82
N ILE A 110 14.50 7.84 -0.16
CA ILE A 110 14.17 6.58 -0.82
C ILE A 110 14.82 6.63 -2.19
N ALA A 111 15.85 5.81 -2.38
CA ALA A 111 16.63 5.77 -3.61
C ALA A 111 15.73 5.67 -4.85
N ASP A 112 16.04 6.48 -5.86
CA ASP A 112 15.35 6.53 -7.16
C ASP A 112 13.85 6.88 -7.09
N LYS A 113 13.37 7.38 -5.94
CA LYS A 113 11.95 7.72 -5.74
C LYS A 113 11.73 9.10 -5.17
N SER A 114 12.24 9.37 -3.97
CA SER A 114 11.97 10.64 -3.29
C SER A 114 12.93 10.95 -2.15
N THR A 115 13.05 12.23 -1.85
CA THR A 115 13.60 12.75 -0.60
C THR A 115 12.48 13.44 0.17
N THR A 116 12.38 13.14 1.46
CA THR A 116 11.47 13.79 2.39
C THR A 116 12.27 14.55 3.43
N ARG A 117 11.92 15.81 3.70
CA ARG A 117 12.50 16.65 4.75
C ARG A 117 11.41 17.05 5.73
N TYR A 118 11.75 17.10 7.01
CA TYR A 118 10.85 17.43 8.10
C TYR A 118 11.36 18.64 8.86
N GLU A 119 10.45 19.44 9.35
CA GLU A 119 10.79 20.58 10.21
C GLU A 119 9.87 20.59 11.41
N TYR A 120 10.48 20.85 12.56
CA TYR A 120 9.83 20.77 13.86
C TYR A 120 9.96 22.09 14.59
N ASP A 121 9.05 22.34 15.53
CA ASP A 121 9.28 23.36 16.55
C ASP A 121 10.28 22.86 17.61
N ALA A 122 10.65 23.73 18.54
CA ALA A 122 11.58 23.40 19.62
C ALA A 122 11.03 22.35 20.61
N ALA A 123 9.70 22.15 20.66
CA ALA A 123 9.07 21.10 21.45
C ALA A 123 9.00 19.75 20.70
N GLY A 124 9.40 19.73 19.42
CA GLY A 124 9.42 18.53 18.59
C GLY A 124 8.09 18.23 17.86
N ASN A 125 7.16 19.18 17.81
CA ASN A 125 5.95 19.06 16.99
C ASN A 125 6.31 19.29 15.52
N LEU A 126 5.75 18.46 14.62
CA LEU A 126 6.00 18.60 13.19
C LEU A 126 5.24 19.83 12.65
N LEU A 127 5.97 20.76 12.05
CA LEU A 127 5.43 21.96 11.41
C LEU A 127 5.31 21.79 9.90
N ARG A 128 6.25 21.08 9.29
CA ARG A 128 6.33 20.96 7.83
C ARG A 128 6.96 19.67 7.37
N LYS A 129 6.45 19.13 6.27
CA LYS A 129 7.01 17.98 5.55
C LYS A 129 7.09 18.28 4.06
N LYS A 130 8.30 18.30 3.50
CA LYS A 130 8.55 18.51 2.07
C LYS A 130 8.98 17.21 1.43
N ILE A 131 8.31 16.80 0.35
CA ILE A 131 8.65 15.63 -0.45
C ILE A 131 9.04 16.12 -1.84
N SER A 132 10.24 15.77 -2.27
CA SER A 132 10.72 16.00 -3.64
C SER A 132 11.06 14.65 -4.26
N GLY A 133 10.46 14.32 -5.40
CA GLY A 133 10.65 13.02 -6.02
C GLY A 133 10.22 12.98 -7.47
N GLN A 134 10.06 11.77 -7.99
CA GLN A 134 9.60 11.51 -9.35
C GLN A 134 8.28 10.72 -9.31
N GLU A 135 7.29 11.14 -10.07
CA GLU A 135 6.01 10.43 -10.27
C GLU A 135 5.75 10.40 -11.78
N GLY A 136 5.69 9.20 -12.38
CA GLY A 136 5.53 9.05 -13.84
C GLY A 136 6.65 9.68 -14.68
N GLY A 137 7.87 9.76 -14.15
CA GLY A 137 9.02 10.39 -14.81
C GLY A 137 9.02 11.92 -14.77
N GLN A 138 8.08 12.52 -14.04
CA GLN A 138 8.01 13.96 -13.80
C GLN A 138 8.45 14.29 -12.38
N THR A 139 9.17 15.40 -12.23
CA THR A 139 9.53 15.91 -10.91
C THR A 139 8.28 16.38 -10.19
N VAL A 140 8.03 15.83 -9.01
CA VAL A 140 6.88 16.21 -8.16
C VAL A 140 7.38 16.74 -6.82
N GLN A 141 6.81 17.86 -6.40
CA GLN A 141 7.03 18.46 -5.09
C GLN A 141 5.69 18.53 -4.33
N LYS A 142 5.69 18.00 -3.10
CA LYS A 142 4.56 18.03 -2.18
C LYS A 142 5.03 18.64 -0.86
N GLU A 143 4.43 19.75 -0.46
CA GLU A 143 4.68 20.42 0.80
C GLU A 143 3.45 20.30 1.69
N TYR A 144 3.61 19.66 2.85
CA TYR A 144 2.61 19.61 3.89
C TYR A 144 2.96 20.61 4.98
N VAL A 145 1.99 21.42 5.40
CA VAL A 145 2.12 22.36 6.52
C VAL A 145 1.07 22.03 7.57
N TYR A 146 1.50 21.99 8.83
CA TYR A 146 0.69 21.61 9.98
C TYR A 146 0.55 22.82 10.91
N ILE A 147 -0.67 23.34 11.06
CA ILE A 147 -0.96 24.55 11.85
C ILE A 147 -2.21 24.30 12.67
N ALA A 148 -2.10 24.27 14.01
CA ALA A 148 -3.25 24.19 14.92
C ALA A 148 -4.30 23.11 14.55
N GLY A 149 -3.85 21.93 14.08
CA GLY A 149 -4.73 20.83 13.65
C GLY A 149 -5.19 20.87 12.19
N PHE A 150 -4.92 21.96 11.48
CA PHE A 150 -5.11 22.07 10.03
C PHE A 150 -3.91 21.50 9.28
N VAL A 151 -4.19 20.78 8.20
CA VAL A 151 -3.17 20.22 7.30
C VAL A 151 -3.39 20.75 5.90
N TYR A 152 -2.37 21.42 5.37
CA TYR A 152 -2.33 21.94 4.01
C TYR A 152 -1.41 21.07 3.17
N LEU A 153 -1.73 20.92 1.89
CA LEU A 153 -0.86 20.34 0.86
C LEU A 153 -0.74 21.38 -0.25
N ASN A 154 0.47 21.87 -0.52
CA ASN A 154 0.74 22.91 -1.52
C ASN A 154 -0.26 24.08 -1.39
N ASP A 155 -0.30 24.69 -0.21
CA ASP A 155 -1.20 25.79 0.19
C ASP A 155 -2.71 25.49 0.13
N THR A 156 -3.10 24.26 -0.19
CA THR A 156 -4.51 23.85 -0.23
C THR A 156 -4.87 23.05 1.01
N LEU A 157 -5.88 23.52 1.76
CA LEU A 157 -6.39 22.81 2.92
C LEU A 157 -6.81 21.38 2.53
N GLN A 158 -6.33 20.38 3.26
CA GLN A 158 -6.71 18.98 3.08
C GLN A 158 -7.75 18.59 4.11
N TYR A 159 -7.46 18.85 5.39
CA TYR A 159 -8.38 18.57 6.48
C TYR A 159 -8.03 19.39 7.73
N SER A 160 -9.00 19.50 8.63
CA SER A 160 -8.80 19.96 10.01
C SER A 160 -9.16 18.83 10.96
N LEU A 161 -8.31 18.58 11.94
CA LEU A 161 -8.60 17.62 13.00
C LEU A 161 -9.71 18.14 13.92
N MET A 162 -10.50 17.22 14.46
CA MET A 162 -11.49 17.41 15.51
C MET A 162 -11.26 16.37 16.60
N GLU A 163 -11.91 16.52 17.76
CA GLU A 163 -11.77 15.58 18.88
C GLU A 163 -12.13 14.13 18.47
N GLU A 164 -13.23 13.97 17.74
CA GLU A 164 -13.76 12.68 17.32
C GLU A 164 -13.30 12.23 15.92
N GLY A 165 -12.52 13.06 15.20
CA GLY A 165 -12.16 12.75 13.82
C GLY A 165 -11.57 13.91 13.04
N CYS A 166 -12.06 14.18 11.83
CA CYS A 166 -11.63 15.32 11.03
C CYS A 166 -12.73 15.82 10.09
N VAL A 167 -12.59 17.08 9.66
CA VAL A 167 -13.31 17.65 8.52
C VAL A 167 -12.38 17.65 7.33
N ARG A 168 -12.74 16.96 6.25
CA ARG A 168 -11.91 16.84 5.05
C ARG A 168 -12.48 17.67 3.91
N ARG A 169 -11.61 18.40 3.20
CA ARG A 169 -11.97 19.07 1.94
C ARG A 169 -12.15 18.03 0.82
N VAL A 170 -13.25 18.12 0.10
CA VAL A 170 -13.58 17.27 -1.04
C VAL A 170 -14.08 18.10 -2.22
N MET A 171 -13.94 17.58 -3.44
CA MET A 171 -14.59 18.13 -4.62
C MET A 171 -15.83 17.30 -4.94
N ARG A 172 -16.99 17.95 -5.07
CA ARG A 172 -18.26 17.31 -5.43
C ARG A 172 -18.78 17.87 -6.75
N ARG A 173 -19.58 17.08 -7.46
CA ARG A 173 -20.24 17.50 -8.69
C ARG A 173 -21.66 17.97 -8.39
N SER A 174 -22.03 19.15 -8.89
CA SER A 174 -23.41 19.64 -8.84
C SER A 174 -24.31 18.79 -9.74
N PHE A 175 -25.43 18.32 -9.21
CA PHE A 175 -26.43 17.58 -10.02
C PHE A 175 -27.19 18.50 -10.98
N GLN A 176 -27.21 19.81 -10.73
CA GLN A 176 -27.97 20.77 -11.53
C GLN A 176 -27.12 21.35 -12.66
N THR A 177 -25.86 21.71 -12.38
CA THR A 177 -24.96 22.37 -13.35
C THR A 177 -23.89 21.44 -13.90
N GLY A 178 -23.64 20.29 -13.26
CA GLY A 178 -22.55 19.38 -13.62
C GLY A 178 -21.16 19.88 -13.21
N GLU A 179 -21.05 21.08 -12.63
CA GLU A 179 -19.78 21.71 -12.25
C GLU A 179 -19.22 21.14 -10.95
N MET A 180 -17.90 21.21 -10.80
CA MET A 180 -17.21 20.79 -9.57
C MET A 180 -17.20 21.96 -8.58
N TYR A 181 -17.51 21.68 -7.32
CA TYR A 181 -17.45 22.65 -6.22
C TYR A 181 -16.77 22.06 -4.99
N GLU A 182 -16.22 22.93 -4.15
CA GLU A 182 -15.61 22.55 -2.89
C GLU A 182 -16.67 22.27 -1.83
N ALA A 183 -16.53 21.14 -1.15
CA ALA A 183 -17.37 20.75 -0.03
C ALA A 183 -16.50 20.16 1.09
N PHE A 184 -17.15 19.88 2.21
CA PHE A 184 -16.52 19.30 3.38
C PHE A 184 -17.28 18.06 3.84
N ASP A 185 -16.52 16.99 4.09
CA ASP A 185 -17.03 15.74 4.65
C ASP A 185 -16.54 15.58 6.08
N TYR A 186 -17.45 15.26 6.99
CA TYR A 186 -17.09 14.86 8.35
C TYR A 186 -16.68 13.40 8.37
N GLN A 187 -15.54 13.12 8.97
CA GLN A 187 -15.05 11.77 9.22
C GLN A 187 -14.91 11.56 10.72
N TYR A 188 -15.48 10.47 11.22
CA TYR A 188 -15.43 10.08 12.63
C TYR A 188 -14.54 8.84 12.79
N TYR A 189 -13.67 8.85 13.79
CA TYR A 189 -12.69 7.79 14.04
C TYR A 189 -13.17 6.89 15.17
N VAL A 190 -13.50 5.64 14.85
CA VAL A 190 -13.70 4.59 15.84
C VAL A 190 -12.33 4.09 16.25
N LYS A 191 -11.93 4.42 17.49
CA LYS A 191 -10.62 4.08 18.05
C LYS A 191 -10.71 2.85 18.95
N ASP A 192 -9.62 2.10 19.02
CA ASP A 192 -9.45 1.10 20.07
C ASP A 192 -9.03 1.74 21.41
N ARG A 193 -8.83 0.90 22.43
CA ARG A 193 -8.41 1.35 23.77
C ARG A 193 -7.05 2.06 23.78
N GLN A 194 -6.17 1.78 22.81
CA GLN A 194 -4.85 2.42 22.68
C GLN A 194 -4.90 3.69 21.82
N GLY A 195 -6.07 4.07 21.31
CA GLY A 195 -6.24 5.25 20.47
C GLY A 195 -5.98 5.01 18.98
N ASN A 196 -5.71 3.78 18.55
CA ASN A 196 -5.53 3.48 17.13
C ASN A 196 -6.87 3.52 16.41
N ILE A 197 -6.89 4.12 15.23
CA ILE A 197 -8.09 4.18 14.38
C ILE A 197 -8.35 2.78 13.80
N ARG A 198 -9.52 2.20 14.11
CA ARG A 198 -9.99 0.90 13.60
C ARG A 198 -10.98 1.05 12.46
N THR A 199 -11.77 2.11 12.46
CA THR A 199 -12.75 2.38 11.41
C THR A 199 -12.94 3.88 11.26
N VAL A 200 -13.17 4.33 10.03
CA VAL A 200 -13.53 5.71 9.70
C VAL A 200 -14.95 5.73 9.15
N LEU A 201 -15.85 6.47 9.81
CA LEU A 201 -17.21 6.71 9.34
C LEU A 201 -17.24 8.06 8.65
N THR A 202 -17.64 8.11 7.38
CA THR A 202 -17.73 9.37 6.64
C THR A 202 -19.19 9.76 6.45
N GLU A 203 -19.53 10.98 6.83
CA GLU A 203 -20.82 11.57 6.55
C GLU A 203 -20.93 11.83 5.04
N GLY A 204 -21.88 11.18 4.37
CA GLY A 204 -22.03 11.37 2.91
C GLY A 204 -22.52 10.21 2.08
N ARG A 205 -23.16 9.17 2.64
CA ARG A 205 -23.95 8.24 1.81
C ARG A 205 -25.43 8.58 1.84
N ARG A 206 -25.82 9.49 0.94
CA ARG A 206 -27.18 9.55 0.39
C ARG A 206 -27.14 9.92 -1.10
N GLN A 207 -27.17 8.91 -1.96
CA GLN A 207 -28.21 8.75 -2.99
C GLN A 207 -28.05 7.40 -3.71
N GLY A 208 -29.15 6.67 -3.75
CA GLY A 208 -29.30 5.37 -4.40
C GLY A 208 -30.65 4.83 -3.97
N HIS A 209 -31.68 5.20 -4.72
CA HIS A 209 -33.02 4.62 -4.69
C HIS A 209 -32.94 3.12 -4.37
N VAL A 210 -33.60 2.67 -3.30
CA VAL A 210 -33.81 1.23 -3.09
C VAL A 210 -34.81 0.80 -4.15
N VAL A 211 -34.32 0.37 -5.31
CA VAL A 211 -35.14 -0.42 -6.23
C VAL A 211 -35.37 -1.74 -5.53
N LEU A 212 -36.57 -1.93 -4.99
CA LEU A 212 -37.04 -3.26 -4.60
C LEU A 212 -37.05 -4.15 -5.85
N PRO A 213 -36.78 -5.45 -5.75
CA PRO A 213 -36.84 -6.34 -6.90
C PRO A 213 -38.27 -6.34 -7.45
N GLY A 214 -38.52 -5.65 -8.57
CA GLY A 214 -39.85 -5.57 -9.18
C GLY A 214 -40.12 -4.46 -10.19
N ASP A 215 -39.38 -3.35 -10.19
CA ASP A 215 -39.72 -2.22 -11.08
C ASP A 215 -39.12 -2.38 -12.48
N TYR A 216 -39.79 -3.16 -13.33
CA TYR A 216 -39.65 -3.07 -14.79
C TYR A 216 -40.75 -2.14 -15.33
N GLY A 217 -40.48 -0.84 -15.33
CA GLY A 217 -41.28 0.15 -16.05
C GLY A 217 -40.79 0.30 -17.49
N THR A 218 -41.65 -0.06 -18.44
CA THR A 218 -41.47 0.10 -19.89
C THR A 218 -41.25 1.55 -20.29
N VAL A 219 -40.25 1.80 -21.12
CA VAL A 219 -40.04 3.07 -21.83
C VAL A 219 -40.97 3.11 -23.04
N GLN A 220 -41.79 4.16 -23.15
CA GLN A 220 -42.25 4.71 -24.43
C GLN A 220 -41.47 5.98 -24.72
#